data_AF-A0A0G1QNE7-F1
#
_entry.id   AF-A0A0G1QNE7-F1
#
_cell.length_a   1.000
_cell.length_b   1.000
_cell.length_c   1.000
_cell.angle_alpha   90.00
_cell.angle_beta   90.00
_cell.angle_gamma   90.00
#
_symmetry.space_group_name_H-M   'P 1'
#
loop_
_entity.id
_entity.type
_entity.pdbx_description
1 polymer ?
#
loop_
_entity_poly.entity_id
_entity_poly.type
_entity_poly.pdbx_seq_one_letter_code
_entity_poly.pdbx_strand_id
1 'polypeptide(L)' 'MGFKEIIKNTENIVLIEWADKIKRALPKDYLKIKFRWLDKNKREIKFEA' A
#
# COMPACT_ATOMS: atom_id res chain seq x y z
N MET A 1 19.01 -0.57 9.25
CA MET A 1 17.70 -1.21 9.12
C MET A 1 17.10 -0.87 7.77
N GLY A 2 16.69 -1.87 7.01
CA GLY A 2 16.21 -1.70 5.64
C GLY A 2 14.71 -1.95 5.50
N PHE A 3 14.12 -1.44 4.42
CA PHE A 3 12.71 -1.67 4.07
C PHE A 3 12.30 -3.16 4.13
N LYS A 4 13.17 -4.08 3.69
CA LYS A 4 12.93 -5.53 3.72
C LYS A 4 12.79 -6.11 5.14
N GLU A 5 13.43 -5.54 6.14
CA GLU A 5 13.33 -6.01 7.54
C GLU A 5 12.00 -5.57 8.14
N ILE A 6 11.60 -4.32 7.86
CA ILE A 6 10.34 -3.73 8.33
C ILE A 6 9.13 -4.51 7.81
N ILE A 7 9.09 -4.82 6.51
CA ILE A 7 7.95 -5.52 5.87
C ILE A 7 7.90 -7.03 6.18
N LYS A 8 8.99 -7.61 6.72
CA LYS A 8 9.03 -9.04 7.11
C LYS A 8 8.56 -9.28 8.53
N ASN A 9 8.56 -8.26 9.39
CA ASN A 9 8.06 -8.39 10.74
C ASN A 9 6.52 -8.36 10.71
N THR A 10 5.90 -9.47 11.07
CA THR A 10 4.44 -9.67 11.06
C THR A 10 3.71 -8.92 12.17
N GLU A 11 4.42 -8.37 13.16
CA GLU A 11 3.85 -7.53 14.22
C GLU A 11 3.64 -6.08 13.77
N ASN A 12 4.20 -5.69 12.62
CA ASN A 12 4.09 -4.34 12.09
C ASN A 12 2.89 -4.18 11.16
N ILE A 13 2.20 -3.04 11.28
CA ILE A 13 1.36 -2.52 10.20
C ILE A 13 2.16 -1.47 9.43
N VAL A 14 2.33 -1.68 8.13
CA VAL A 14 3.14 -0.81 7.26
C VAL A 14 2.24 -0.20 6.19
N LEU A 15 2.12 1.13 6.18
CA LEU A 15 1.45 1.89 5.12
C LEU A 15 2.50 2.51 4.20
N ILE A 16 2.34 2.33 2.89
CA ILE A 16 3.29 2.86 1.89
C ILE A 16 2.54 3.72 0.88
N GLU A 17 2.80 5.02 0.88
CA GLU A 17 2.34 5.92 -0.18
C GLU A 17 3.13 5.70 -1.47
N TRP A 18 2.49 5.91 -2.63
CA TRP A 18 3.09 5.70 -3.96
C TRP A 18 3.72 4.31 -4.16
N ALA A 19 3.13 3.28 -3.54
CA ALA A 19 3.62 1.89 -3.59
C ALA A 19 3.77 1.34 -5.02
N ASP A 20 3.05 1.91 -6.00
CA ASP A 20 3.15 1.59 -7.42
C ASP A 20 4.54 1.88 -8.03
N LYS A 21 5.33 2.78 -7.43
CA LYS A 21 6.71 3.08 -7.85
C LYS A 21 7.72 2.00 -7.42
N ILE A 22 7.36 1.18 -6.43
CA ILE A 22 8.24 0.15 -5.84
C ILE A 22 7.68 -1.27 -5.96
N LYS A 23 6.84 -1.55 -6.97
CA LYS A 23 6.16 -2.86 -7.16
C LYS A 23 7.06 -4.09 -6.97
N ARG A 24 8.33 -4.02 -7.39
CA ARG A 24 9.30 -5.13 -7.25
C ARG A 24 9.77 -5.39 -5.81
N ALA A 25 9.63 -4.42 -4.92
CA ALA A 25 10.05 -4.50 -3.53
C ALA A 25 8.89 -4.84 -2.57
N LEU A 26 7.64 -4.69 -3.02
CA LEU A 26 6.46 -5.03 -2.22
C LEU A 26 6.39 -6.54 -1.95
N PRO A 27 5.83 -6.96 -0.81
CA PRO A 27 5.52 -8.37 -0.56
C PRO A 27 4.48 -8.87 -1.57
N LYS A 28 4.33 -10.20 -1.69
CA LYS A 28 3.30 -10.79 -2.57
C LYS A 28 1.90 -10.64 -2.00
N ASP A 29 1.80 -10.75 -0.68
CA ASP A 29 0.55 -10.65 0.06
C ASP A 29 0.51 -9.28 0.76
N TYR A 30 -0.36 -8.41 0.26
CA TYR A 30 -0.63 -7.11 0.85
C TYR A 30 -2.00 -6.61 0.38
N LEU A 31 -2.66 -5.85 1.24
CA LEU A 31 -3.88 -5.15 0.86
C LEU A 31 -3.53 -3.91 0.04
N LYS A 32 -3.94 -3.88 -1.23
CA LYS A 32 -3.77 -2.72 -2.08
C LYS A 32 -4.98 -1.79 -1.93
N ILE A 33 -4.71 -0.55 -1.56
CA ILE A 33 -5.73 0.51 -1.45
C ILE A 33 -5.53 1.49 -2.60
N LYS A 34 -6.57 1.70 -3.41
CA LYS A 34 -6.58 2.68 -4.50
C LYS A 34 -7.56 3.80 -4.19
N PHE A 35 -7.13 5.03 -4.43
CA PHE A 35 -7.95 6.22 -4.31
C PHE A 35 -8.24 6.78 -5.71
N ARG A 36 -9.50 7.10 -5.99
CA ARG A 36 -9.91 7.78 -7.22
C ARG A 36 -10.74 9.01 -6.89
N TRP A 37 -10.46 10.11 -7.58
CA TRP A 37 -11.28 11.32 -7.50
C TRP A 37 -12.60 11.08 -8.23
N LEU A 38 -13.73 11.27 -7.53
CA LEU A 38 -15.05 11.27 -8.15
C LEU A 38 -15.56 12.70 -8.38
N ASP A 39 -15.22 13.61 -7.47
CA ASP A 39 -15.55 15.05 -7.51
C ASP A 39 -14.60 15.82 -6.56
N LYS A 40 -14.74 17.14 -6.43
CA LYS A 40 -13.94 18.03 -5.56
C LYS A 40 -13.80 17.46 -4.14
N ASN A 41 -14.91 17.10 -3.52
CA ASN A 41 -14.96 16.63 -2.13
C ASN A 41 -15.33 15.13 -1.98
N LYS A 42 -15.30 14.36 -3.08
CA LYS A 42 -15.66 12.93 -3.06
C LYS A 42 -14.55 12.06 -3.62
N ARG A 43 -14.23 10.97 -2.92
CA ARG A 43 -13.28 9.94 -3.35
C ARG A 43 -13.96 8.59 -3.36
N GLU A 44 -13.53 7.76 -4.28
CA GLU A 44 -13.72 6.32 -4.21
C GLU A 44 -12.46 5.69 -3.62
N ILE A 45 -12.66 4.74 -2.70
CA ILE A 45 -11.59 3.93 -2.11
C ILE A 45 -11.90 2.48 -2.45
N LYS A 46 -10.95 1.82 -3.13
CA LYS A 46 -11.06 0.41 -3.49
C LYS A 46 -9.98 -0.39 -2.79
N PHE A 47 -10.39 -1.51 -2.18
CA PHE A 47 -9.53 -2.48 -1.53
C PHE A 47 -9.40 -3.70 -2.47
N GLU A 48 -8.16 -4.08 -2.78
CA GLU A 48 -7.82 -5.24 -3.61
C GLU A 48 -6.85 -6.12 -2.82
N ALA A 49 -7.28 -7.33 -2.46
CA ALA A 49 -6.45 -8.37 -1.85
C ALA A 49 -5.85 -9.27 -2.95
#